data_AF-A0A386WT87-F1
#
_entry.id   AF-A0A386WT87-F1
#
_cell.length_a   1.000
_cell.length_b   1.000
_cell.length_c   1.000
_cell.angle_alpha   90.00
_cell.angle_beta   90.00
_cell.angle_gamma   90.00
#
_symmetry.space_group_name_H-M   'P 1'
#
loop_
_entity.id
_entity.type
_entity.pdbx_description
1 polymer ?
#
loop_
_entity_poly.entity_id
_entity_poly.type
_entity_poly.pdbx_seq_one_letter_code
_entity_poly.pdbx_strand_id
1 'polypeptide(L)'
;MRLAVRRMLTGLPGAGPVLVACSGGADSLALAAATAFVAPRLGRPAGLVTVDHGLQAGSAERAEAVAGWARTEGLDPVEVLPVRVDGRPGGPEAAAREARYEALSAAAHRYDAAGVLLGHTRDDQAETVLLALARGAGPRGLSGMPERRDVDGVPLLRPLLDIPRADTRAACAALGLDPWADPHNADPAYARARVRADALPALVDALGPGVVANLARTAGLLAADNAALDALADAALADVRTADGGLSVAGLAELPAAVRTRVLHTWARELGATPAALSHSHVAALDALVTGWHGQGPVHLPGGHQVRRQAGHLLP
;
A
#
# COMPACT_ATOMS: atom_id res chain seq x y z
N MET A 1 13.84 6.52 -13.96
CA MET A 1 14.13 5.49 -12.92
C MET A 1 15.25 5.86 -11.96
N ARG A 2 16.53 5.96 -12.39
CA ARG A 2 17.68 6.26 -11.49
C ARG A 2 17.47 7.52 -10.63
N LEU A 3 16.89 8.58 -11.17
CA LEU A 3 16.56 9.79 -10.42
C LEU A 3 15.52 9.53 -9.32
N ALA A 4 14.50 8.71 -9.60
CA ALA A 4 13.45 8.39 -8.65
C ALA A 4 14.00 7.52 -7.50
N VAL A 5 14.84 6.53 -7.82
CA VAL A 5 15.58 5.76 -6.81
C VAL A 5 16.48 6.68 -5.98
N ARG A 6 17.24 7.58 -6.62
CA ARG A 6 18.10 8.54 -5.89
C ARG A 6 17.30 9.37 -4.89
N ARG A 7 16.17 9.97 -5.31
CA ARG A 7 15.31 10.78 -4.43
C ARG A 7 14.84 9.98 -3.21
N MET A 8 14.37 8.75 -3.44
CA MET A 8 13.94 7.88 -2.35
C MET A 8 15.08 7.56 -1.38
N LEU A 9 16.26 7.16 -1.90
CA LEU A 9 17.40 6.76 -1.07
C LEU A 9 18.01 7.94 -0.30
N THR A 10 17.97 9.17 -0.84
CA THR A 10 18.45 10.36 -0.12
C THR A 10 17.59 10.73 1.08
N GLY A 11 16.30 10.35 1.09
CA GLY A 11 15.37 10.63 2.19
C GLY A 11 15.32 9.53 3.26
N LEU A 12 16.07 8.44 3.10
CA LEU A 12 16.00 7.30 4.00
C LEU A 12 16.86 7.50 5.26
N PRO A 13 16.26 7.38 6.47
CA PRO A 13 17.02 7.38 7.71
C PRO A 13 17.81 6.07 7.91
N GLY A 14 18.76 6.08 8.85
CA GLY A 14 19.56 4.91 9.21
C GLY A 14 20.76 4.66 8.28
N ALA A 15 21.68 3.79 8.70
CA ALA A 15 22.89 3.43 7.94
C ALA A 15 22.78 2.03 7.28
N GLY A 16 21.77 1.25 7.64
CA GLY A 16 21.55 -0.10 7.12
C GLY A 16 21.31 -0.17 5.61
N PRO A 17 21.36 -1.39 5.04
CA PRO A 17 21.14 -1.59 3.61
C PRO A 17 19.72 -1.27 3.21
N VAL A 18 19.53 -0.91 1.94
CA VAL A 18 18.21 -0.93 1.31
C VAL A 18 18.04 -2.25 0.56
N LEU A 19 16.92 -2.95 0.77
CA LEU A 19 16.66 -4.23 0.09
C LEU A 19 15.71 -4.03 -1.08
N VAL A 20 16.01 -4.57 -2.26
CA VAL A 20 15.08 -4.57 -3.39
C VAL A 20 14.30 -5.88 -3.42
N ALA A 21 12.98 -5.82 -3.35
CA ALA A 21 12.12 -6.99 -3.56
C ALA A 21 12.00 -7.27 -5.07
N CYS A 22 12.76 -8.26 -5.55
CA CYS A 22 12.84 -8.58 -6.97
C CYS A 22 12.16 -9.90 -7.30
N SER A 23 11.08 -9.86 -8.06
CA SER A 23 10.39 -11.06 -8.57
C SER A 23 10.98 -11.60 -9.88
N GLY A 24 11.97 -10.91 -10.46
CA GLY A 24 12.49 -11.23 -11.79
C GLY A 24 11.64 -10.72 -12.96
N GLY A 25 10.53 -10.02 -12.70
CA GLY A 25 9.76 -9.30 -13.72
C GLY A 25 10.41 -7.97 -14.11
N ALA A 26 9.92 -7.32 -15.18
CA ALA A 26 10.57 -6.14 -15.75
C ALA A 26 10.68 -4.97 -14.75
N ASP A 27 9.59 -4.67 -14.05
CA ASP A 27 9.53 -3.53 -13.13
C ASP A 27 10.50 -3.70 -11.94
N SER A 28 10.60 -4.92 -11.42
CA SER A 28 11.44 -5.23 -10.26
C SER A 28 12.92 -5.41 -10.64
N LEU A 29 13.24 -5.96 -11.81
CA LEU A 29 14.60 -5.98 -12.35
C LEU A 29 15.12 -4.58 -12.69
N ALA A 30 14.29 -3.75 -13.34
CA ALA A 30 14.65 -2.37 -13.66
C ALA A 30 14.91 -1.54 -12.39
N LEU A 31 14.10 -1.77 -11.34
CA LEU A 31 14.33 -1.18 -10.02
C LEU A 31 15.65 -1.66 -9.39
N ALA A 32 15.92 -2.97 -9.42
CA ALA A 32 17.15 -3.54 -8.88
C ALA A 32 18.39 -2.97 -9.59
N ALA A 33 18.38 -2.92 -10.92
CA ALA A 33 19.49 -2.38 -11.72
C ALA A 33 19.70 -0.87 -11.47
N ALA A 34 18.60 -0.11 -11.35
CA ALA A 34 18.69 1.29 -10.96
C ALA A 34 19.28 1.47 -9.55
N THR A 35 18.94 0.57 -8.62
CA THR A 35 19.44 0.60 -7.23
C THR A 35 20.91 0.24 -7.15
N ALA A 36 21.34 -0.84 -7.82
CA ALA A 36 22.75 -1.23 -7.93
C ALA A 36 23.61 -0.10 -8.51
N PHE A 37 23.08 0.66 -9.46
CA PHE A 37 23.77 1.84 -9.98
C PHE A 37 23.82 3.02 -8.99
N VAL A 38 22.70 3.32 -8.31
CA VAL A 38 22.56 4.56 -7.53
C VAL A 38 23.13 4.43 -6.12
N ALA A 39 22.88 3.32 -5.42
CA ALA A 39 23.17 3.18 -4.00
C ALA A 39 24.68 3.32 -3.66
N PRO A 40 25.62 2.69 -4.42
CA PRO A 40 27.06 2.88 -4.16
C PRO A 40 27.52 4.33 -4.32
N ARG A 41 26.91 5.07 -5.25
CA ARG A 41 27.21 6.51 -5.49
C ARG A 41 26.69 7.41 -4.38
N LEU A 42 25.82 6.91 -3.51
CA LEU A 42 25.32 7.58 -2.31
C LEU A 42 26.00 7.04 -1.04
N GLY A 43 26.96 6.12 -1.14
CA GLY A 43 27.54 5.45 0.02
C GLY A 43 26.53 4.59 0.80
N ARG A 44 25.46 4.13 0.14
CA ARG A 44 24.37 3.35 0.74
C ARG A 44 24.55 1.87 0.37
N PRO A 45 24.66 0.95 1.34
CA PRO A 45 24.60 -0.49 1.06
C PRO A 45 23.24 -0.86 0.46
N ALA A 46 23.23 -1.79 -0.49
CA ALA A 46 22.00 -2.24 -1.13
C ALA A 46 22.04 -3.74 -1.38
N GLY A 47 20.96 -4.42 -1.03
CA GLY A 47 20.77 -5.84 -1.23
C GLY A 47 19.54 -6.15 -2.07
N LEU A 48 19.31 -7.44 -2.31
CA LEU A 48 18.17 -7.95 -3.06
C LEU A 48 17.55 -9.14 -2.35
N VAL A 49 16.23 -9.17 -2.32
CA VAL A 49 15.44 -10.28 -1.81
C VAL A 49 14.48 -10.72 -2.91
N THR A 50 14.47 -12.01 -3.22
CA THR A 50 13.46 -12.61 -4.10
C THR A 50 12.60 -13.56 -3.28
N VAL A 51 11.28 -13.51 -3.47
CA VAL A 51 10.33 -14.40 -2.81
C VAL A 51 9.87 -15.43 -3.82
N ASP A 52 10.15 -16.70 -3.53
CA ASP A 52 9.64 -17.83 -4.29
C ASP A 52 8.42 -18.42 -3.58
N HIS A 53 7.26 -18.34 -4.22
CA HIS A 53 6.01 -18.88 -3.68
C HIS A 53 5.84 -20.38 -3.94
N GLY A 54 6.73 -21.01 -4.71
CA GLY A 54 6.65 -22.43 -5.07
C GLY A 54 5.39 -22.81 -5.87
N LEU A 55 4.69 -21.83 -6.44
CA LEU A 55 3.41 -22.03 -7.13
C LEU A 55 3.58 -22.59 -8.55
N GLN A 56 4.81 -22.60 -9.08
CA GLN A 56 5.09 -22.97 -10.46
C GLN A 56 6.38 -23.79 -10.58
N ALA A 57 6.42 -24.74 -11.52
CA ALA A 57 7.66 -25.37 -11.93
C ALA A 57 8.62 -24.33 -12.55
N GLY A 58 9.91 -24.37 -12.20
CA GLY A 58 10.90 -23.39 -12.69
C GLY A 58 11.05 -22.12 -11.82
N SER A 59 10.20 -21.95 -10.80
CA SER A 59 10.22 -20.75 -9.94
C SER A 59 11.49 -20.65 -9.08
N ALA A 60 11.96 -21.77 -8.54
CA ALA A 60 13.20 -21.84 -7.78
C ALA A 60 14.43 -21.50 -8.64
N GLU A 61 14.53 -22.09 -9.84
CA GLU A 61 15.62 -21.81 -10.80
C GLU A 61 15.62 -20.34 -11.21
N ARG A 62 14.42 -19.74 -11.37
CA ARG A 62 14.30 -18.32 -11.68
C ARG A 62 14.74 -17.44 -10.51
N ALA A 63 14.34 -17.79 -9.29
CA ALA A 63 14.74 -17.06 -8.10
C ALA A 63 16.28 -17.09 -7.92
N GLU A 64 16.90 -18.25 -8.16
CA GLU A 64 18.36 -18.38 -8.15
C GLU A 64 19.03 -17.61 -9.29
N ALA A 65 18.45 -17.58 -10.49
CA ALA A 65 18.99 -16.76 -11.59
C ALA A 65 18.99 -15.27 -11.26
N VAL A 66 17.90 -14.76 -10.64
CA VAL A 66 17.81 -13.38 -10.17
C VAL A 66 18.84 -13.11 -9.07
N ALA A 67 19.03 -14.05 -8.14
CA ALA A 67 20.03 -13.93 -7.09
C ALA A 67 21.46 -13.92 -7.64
N GLY A 68 21.77 -14.79 -8.61
CA GLY A 68 23.04 -14.82 -9.32
C GLY A 68 23.34 -13.49 -10.00
N TRP A 69 22.39 -12.97 -10.77
CA TRP A 69 22.51 -11.65 -11.40
C TRP A 69 22.73 -10.53 -10.37
N ALA A 70 21.97 -10.52 -9.27
CA ALA A 70 22.08 -9.50 -8.23
C ALA A 70 23.49 -9.44 -7.62
N ARG A 71 24.10 -10.61 -7.36
CA ARG A 71 25.48 -10.71 -6.87
C ARG A 71 26.48 -10.15 -7.89
N THR A 72 26.28 -10.41 -9.18
CA THR A 72 27.16 -9.86 -10.23
C THR A 72 27.06 -8.34 -10.37
N GLU A 73 25.90 -7.75 -10.02
CA GLU A 73 25.69 -6.30 -10.00
C GLU A 73 26.20 -5.63 -8.71
N GLY A 74 26.81 -6.39 -7.80
CA GLY A 74 27.37 -5.88 -6.55
C GLY A 74 26.32 -5.56 -5.47
N LEU A 75 25.14 -6.17 -5.55
CA LEU A 75 24.16 -6.13 -4.46
C LEU A 75 24.54 -7.14 -3.38
N ASP A 76 24.49 -6.71 -2.12
CA ASP A 76 24.79 -7.51 -0.93
C ASP A 76 24.06 -6.89 0.28
N PRO A 77 23.21 -7.64 1.01
CA PRO A 77 22.94 -9.08 0.92
C PRO A 77 22.08 -9.49 -0.28
N VAL A 78 22.18 -10.76 -0.70
CA VAL A 78 21.26 -11.38 -1.67
C VAL A 78 20.64 -12.64 -1.09
N GLU A 79 19.31 -12.68 -0.99
CA GLU A 79 18.57 -13.76 -0.36
C GLU A 79 17.39 -14.26 -1.22
N VAL A 80 17.23 -15.58 -1.31
CA VAL A 80 16.07 -16.25 -1.89
C VAL A 80 15.19 -16.76 -0.74
N LEU A 81 13.93 -16.34 -0.71
CA LEU A 81 12.98 -16.67 0.35
C LEU A 81 11.89 -17.62 -0.17
N PRO A 82 11.98 -18.92 0.12
CA PRO A 82 10.88 -19.84 -0.16
C PRO A 82 9.72 -19.59 0.81
N VAL A 83 8.52 -19.42 0.28
CA VAL A 83 7.31 -19.13 1.05
C VAL A 83 6.22 -20.13 0.68
N ARG A 84 5.60 -20.73 1.70
CA ARG A 84 4.43 -21.59 1.52
C ARG A 84 3.15 -20.79 1.72
N VAL A 85 2.25 -20.86 0.75
CA VAL A 85 0.98 -20.12 0.72
C VAL A 85 -0.19 -20.95 1.27
N ASP A 86 -0.04 -22.28 1.37
CA ASP A 86 -1.09 -23.21 1.76
C ASP A 86 -1.65 -22.95 3.17
N GLY A 87 -2.98 -23.03 3.30
CA GLY A 87 -3.68 -22.99 4.59
C GLY A 87 -4.01 -21.61 5.16
N ARG A 88 -3.73 -20.51 4.42
CA ARG A 88 -4.07 -19.14 4.86
C ARG A 88 -5.48 -18.70 4.46
N PRO A 89 -6.19 -17.92 5.30
CA PRO A 89 -7.50 -17.35 4.97
C PRO A 89 -7.40 -16.24 3.91
N GLY A 90 -8.48 -15.98 3.17
CA GLY A 90 -8.57 -14.84 2.24
C GLY A 90 -8.38 -15.13 0.75
N GLY A 91 -8.29 -16.40 0.35
CA GLY A 91 -8.05 -16.81 -1.04
C GLY A 91 -6.58 -16.69 -1.46
N PRO A 92 -6.19 -17.35 -2.57
CA PRO A 92 -4.78 -17.55 -2.92
C PRO A 92 -4.00 -16.24 -3.15
N GLU A 93 -4.61 -15.22 -3.77
CA GLU A 93 -3.94 -13.94 -4.03
C GLU A 93 -3.67 -13.14 -2.74
N ALA A 94 -4.64 -13.11 -1.82
CA ALA A 94 -4.47 -12.41 -0.55
C ALA A 94 -3.43 -13.12 0.34
N ALA A 95 -3.52 -14.45 0.43
CA ALA A 95 -2.58 -15.30 1.15
C ALA A 95 -1.14 -15.14 0.62
N ALA A 96 -0.95 -15.18 -0.70
CA ALA A 96 0.37 -14.99 -1.32
C ALA A 96 0.92 -13.59 -1.04
N ARG A 97 0.07 -12.56 -1.10
CA ARG A 97 0.48 -11.17 -0.83
C ARG A 97 0.87 -10.95 0.63
N GLU A 98 0.12 -11.53 1.57
CA GLU A 98 0.43 -11.46 3.00
C GLU A 98 1.75 -12.18 3.29
N ALA A 99 1.88 -13.43 2.84
CA ALA A 99 3.08 -14.22 3.04
C ALA A 99 4.32 -13.57 2.40
N ARG A 100 4.16 -12.87 1.26
CA ARG A 100 5.22 -12.06 0.65
C ARG A 100 5.66 -10.92 1.57
N TYR A 101 4.73 -10.16 2.15
CA TYR A 101 5.12 -9.04 3.02
C TYR A 101 5.74 -9.51 4.32
N GLU A 102 5.25 -10.59 4.92
CA GLU A 102 5.89 -11.20 6.09
C GLU A 102 7.33 -11.62 5.80
N ALA A 103 7.57 -12.29 4.67
CA ALA A 103 8.90 -12.71 4.26
C ALA A 103 9.85 -11.50 4.04
N LEU A 104 9.35 -10.45 3.39
CA LEU A 104 10.11 -9.22 3.16
C LEU A 104 10.41 -8.47 4.48
N SER A 105 9.43 -8.38 5.39
CA SER A 105 9.62 -7.77 6.71
C SER A 105 10.66 -8.56 7.53
N ALA A 106 10.57 -9.89 7.52
CA ALA A 106 11.53 -10.74 8.21
C ALA A 106 12.95 -10.58 7.67
N ALA A 107 13.13 -10.48 6.35
CA ALA A 107 14.44 -10.21 5.74
C ALA A 107 14.98 -8.82 6.09
N ALA A 108 14.12 -7.80 6.06
CA ALA A 108 14.50 -6.45 6.45
C ALA A 108 14.99 -6.40 7.90
N HIS A 109 14.31 -7.08 8.83
CA HIS A 109 14.75 -7.19 10.22
C HIS A 109 16.07 -7.95 10.37
N ARG A 110 16.26 -9.06 9.65
CA ARG A 110 17.52 -9.83 9.70
C ARG A 110 18.74 -9.01 9.29
N TYR A 111 18.58 -8.11 8.33
CA TYR A 111 19.67 -7.30 7.78
C TYR A 111 19.70 -5.87 8.31
N ASP A 112 18.90 -5.55 9.34
CA ASP A 112 18.74 -4.19 9.86
C ASP A 112 18.53 -3.15 8.73
N ALA A 113 17.66 -3.52 7.78
CA ALA A 113 17.50 -2.78 6.54
C ALA A 113 16.80 -1.44 6.80
N ALA A 114 17.33 -0.38 6.17
CA ALA A 114 16.72 0.95 6.19
C ALA A 114 15.37 1.01 5.45
N GLY A 115 15.06 -0.01 4.63
CA GLY A 115 13.78 -0.17 3.96
C GLY A 115 13.81 -1.20 2.85
N VAL A 116 12.62 -1.50 2.31
CA VAL A 116 12.42 -2.44 1.20
C VAL A 116 11.81 -1.71 0.00
N LEU A 117 12.50 -1.71 -1.14
CA LEU A 117 12.00 -1.15 -2.39
C LEU A 117 11.14 -2.17 -3.15
N LEU A 118 10.00 -1.71 -3.67
CA LEU A 118 9.05 -2.48 -4.44
C LEU A 118 8.87 -1.87 -5.85
N GLY A 119 8.93 -2.71 -6.88
CA GLY A 119 8.81 -2.31 -8.28
C GLY A 119 7.38 -2.06 -8.76
N HIS A 120 6.61 -1.22 -8.06
CA HIS A 120 5.28 -0.81 -8.52
C HIS A 120 5.37 0.45 -9.39
N THR A 121 4.66 0.44 -10.51
CA THR A 121 4.65 1.48 -11.54
C THR A 121 3.38 2.32 -11.53
N ARG A 122 3.33 3.33 -12.39
CA ARG A 122 2.13 4.15 -12.66
C ARG A 122 0.95 3.30 -13.13
N ASP A 123 1.22 2.29 -13.94
CA ASP A 123 0.20 1.36 -14.42
C ASP A 123 -0.41 0.56 -13.25
N ASP A 124 0.41 0.12 -12.29
CA ASP A 124 -0.09 -0.57 -11.09
C ASP A 124 -0.96 0.35 -10.21
N GLN A 125 -0.70 1.66 -10.21
CA GLN A 125 -1.58 2.65 -9.57
C GLN A 125 -2.95 2.71 -10.26
N ALA A 126 -2.96 2.85 -11.58
CA ALA A 126 -4.19 2.89 -12.35
C ALA A 126 -5.00 1.60 -12.17
N GLU A 127 -4.35 0.44 -12.22
CA GLU A 127 -4.98 -0.86 -11.93
C GLU A 127 -5.62 -0.87 -10.53
N THR A 128 -4.91 -0.37 -9.52
CA THR A 128 -5.38 -0.31 -8.14
C THR A 128 -6.59 0.62 -7.97
N VAL A 129 -6.58 1.78 -8.63
CA VAL A 129 -7.71 2.73 -8.61
C VAL A 129 -8.95 2.12 -9.26
N LEU A 130 -8.82 1.47 -10.41
CA LEU A 130 -9.95 0.84 -11.09
C LEU A 130 -10.58 -0.29 -10.25
N LEU A 131 -9.74 -1.13 -9.66
CA LEU A 131 -10.21 -2.18 -8.75
C LEU A 131 -10.86 -1.62 -7.48
N ALA A 132 -10.42 -0.46 -7.00
CA ALA A 132 -11.04 0.23 -5.88
C ALA A 132 -12.41 0.83 -6.27
N LEU A 133 -12.50 1.48 -7.44
CA LEU A 133 -13.77 2.00 -7.98
C LEU A 133 -14.81 0.89 -8.17
N ALA A 134 -14.40 -0.24 -8.77
CA ALA A 134 -15.29 -1.39 -8.99
C ALA A 134 -15.85 -1.98 -7.69
N ARG A 135 -15.18 -1.75 -6.55
CA ARG A 135 -15.61 -2.19 -5.22
C ARG A 135 -16.37 -1.12 -4.43
N GLY A 136 -16.67 0.03 -5.04
CA GLY A 136 -17.34 1.14 -4.38
C GLY A 136 -16.49 1.81 -3.28
N ALA A 137 -15.16 1.78 -3.43
CA ALA A 137 -14.28 2.38 -2.44
C ALA A 137 -14.44 3.90 -2.36
N GLY A 138 -14.48 4.44 -1.14
CA GLY A 138 -14.44 5.88 -0.90
C GLY A 138 -13.05 6.51 -1.13
N PRO A 139 -12.90 7.82 -0.88
CA PRO A 139 -11.65 8.57 -1.15
C PRO A 139 -10.37 7.92 -0.64
N ARG A 140 -10.40 7.33 0.58
CA ARG A 140 -9.26 6.61 1.14
C ARG A 140 -8.84 5.39 0.32
N GLY A 141 -9.80 4.61 -0.17
CA GLY A 141 -9.50 3.44 -1.01
C GLY A 141 -9.09 3.80 -2.45
N LEU A 142 -9.48 4.99 -2.91
CA LEU A 142 -9.11 5.53 -4.23
C LEU A 142 -7.74 6.23 -4.25
N SER A 143 -7.08 6.39 -3.10
CA SER A 143 -5.75 7.01 -2.99
C SER A 143 -4.60 6.16 -3.53
N GLY A 144 -4.91 4.98 -4.08
CA GLY A 144 -3.93 4.08 -4.66
C GLY A 144 -2.92 3.56 -3.62
N MET A 145 -1.74 3.21 -4.08
CA MET A 145 -0.64 2.78 -3.22
C MET A 145 0.16 3.99 -2.74
N PRO A 146 0.47 4.11 -1.44
CA PRO A 146 1.33 5.18 -0.96
C PRO A 146 2.79 4.93 -1.39
N GLU A 147 3.54 6.01 -1.60
CA GLU A 147 4.97 5.97 -1.93
C GLU A 147 5.78 5.28 -0.83
N ARG A 148 5.42 5.54 0.44
CA ARG A 148 5.96 4.88 1.63
C ARG A 148 4.83 4.26 2.44
N ARG A 149 5.01 3.03 2.90
CA ARG A 149 4.13 2.37 3.88
C ARG A 149 4.98 1.60 4.88
N ASP A 150 4.84 1.89 6.16
CA ASP A 150 5.47 1.10 7.20
C ASP A 150 4.65 -0.17 7.49
N VAL A 151 5.31 -1.32 7.54
CA VAL A 151 4.75 -2.64 7.84
C VAL A 151 5.67 -3.33 8.83
N ASP A 152 5.17 -3.66 10.02
CA ASP A 152 5.96 -4.27 11.11
C ASP A 152 7.28 -3.53 11.43
N GLY A 153 7.22 -2.19 11.41
CA GLY A 153 8.39 -1.33 11.62
C GLY A 153 9.32 -1.18 10.40
N VAL A 154 9.02 -1.84 9.28
CA VAL A 154 9.81 -1.81 8.05
C VAL A 154 9.19 -0.86 7.02
N PRO A 155 9.92 0.17 6.53
CA PRO A 155 9.41 1.04 5.49
C PRO A 155 9.45 0.35 4.12
N LEU A 156 8.27 0.11 3.54
CA LEU A 156 8.10 -0.34 2.17
C LEU A 156 7.98 0.86 1.23
N LEU A 157 8.88 0.95 0.26
CA LEU A 157 9.05 2.12 -0.61
C LEU A 157 8.78 1.78 -2.08
N ARG A 158 8.11 2.68 -2.80
CA ARG A 158 7.74 2.48 -4.21
C ARG A 158 8.27 3.63 -5.08
N PRO A 159 9.59 3.66 -5.39
CA PRO A 159 10.18 4.77 -6.13
C PRO A 159 9.71 4.89 -7.59
N LEU A 160 9.00 3.89 -8.12
CA LEU A 160 8.58 3.85 -9.53
C LEU A 160 7.11 4.21 -9.76
N LEU A 161 6.37 4.67 -8.74
CA LEU A 161 4.92 4.94 -8.87
C LEU A 161 4.56 5.96 -9.95
N ASP A 162 5.47 6.89 -10.25
CA ASP A 162 5.27 7.86 -11.33
C ASP A 162 5.87 7.43 -12.67
N ILE A 163 6.50 6.26 -12.74
CA ILE A 163 7.16 5.75 -13.94
C ILE A 163 6.20 4.80 -14.69
N PRO A 164 5.97 4.98 -16.00
CA PRO A 164 5.19 4.03 -16.80
C PRO A 164 5.86 2.66 -16.89
N ARG A 165 5.07 1.59 -16.98
CA ARG A 165 5.57 0.23 -17.22
C ARG A 165 6.32 0.08 -18.55
N ALA A 166 6.01 0.92 -19.54
CA ALA A 166 6.76 0.94 -20.80
C ALA A 166 8.24 1.30 -20.58
N ASP A 167 8.53 2.21 -19.64
CA ASP A 167 9.88 2.70 -19.38
C ASP A 167 10.74 1.67 -18.64
N THR A 168 10.14 0.90 -17.72
CA THR A 168 10.84 -0.21 -17.04
C THR A 168 11.20 -1.32 -18.01
N ARG A 169 10.28 -1.70 -18.92
CA ARG A 169 10.54 -2.65 -20.00
C ARG A 169 11.63 -2.16 -20.96
N ALA A 170 11.54 -0.90 -21.39
CA ALA A 170 12.55 -0.30 -22.26
C ALA A 170 13.93 -0.26 -21.58
N ALA A 171 13.98 -0.01 -20.28
CA ALA A 171 15.22 -0.04 -19.53
C ALA A 171 15.80 -1.45 -19.37
N CYS A 172 14.98 -2.47 -19.15
CA CYS A 172 15.45 -3.86 -19.19
C CYS A 172 16.10 -4.18 -20.54
N ALA A 173 15.44 -3.84 -21.64
CA ALA A 173 15.98 -4.05 -22.99
C ALA A 173 17.31 -3.30 -23.21
N ALA A 174 17.38 -2.03 -22.79
CA ALA A 174 18.60 -1.22 -22.92
C ALA A 174 19.77 -1.74 -22.05
N LEU A 175 19.48 -2.47 -20.98
CA LEU A 175 20.48 -3.05 -20.08
C LEU A 175 20.77 -4.54 -20.39
N GLY A 176 20.15 -5.10 -21.44
CA GLY A 176 20.30 -6.53 -21.77
C GLY A 176 19.72 -7.47 -20.71
N LEU A 177 18.79 -7.00 -19.88
CA LEU A 177 18.10 -7.81 -18.88
C LEU A 177 16.93 -8.55 -19.54
N ASP A 178 16.76 -9.82 -19.21
CA ASP A 178 15.67 -10.67 -19.71
C ASP A 178 14.61 -10.91 -18.61
N PRO A 179 13.51 -10.14 -18.61
CA PRO A 179 12.49 -10.24 -17.58
C PRO A 179 11.60 -11.46 -17.78
N TRP A 180 11.19 -12.05 -16.67
CA TRP A 180 10.31 -13.20 -16.70
C TRP A 180 8.87 -12.77 -16.97
N ALA A 181 8.28 -13.38 -17.98
CA ALA A 181 6.85 -13.31 -18.24
C ALA A 181 6.13 -14.37 -17.41
N ASP A 182 5.88 -14.07 -16.13
CA ASP A 182 5.10 -14.95 -15.25
C ASP A 182 3.70 -15.22 -15.83
N PRO A 183 3.33 -16.50 -16.08
CA PRO A 183 2.01 -16.87 -16.61
C PRO A 183 0.83 -16.37 -15.77
N HIS A 184 0.96 -16.28 -14.44
CA HIS A 184 -0.11 -15.79 -13.56
C HIS A 184 -0.44 -14.32 -13.81
N ASN A 185 0.50 -13.53 -14.35
CA ASN A 185 0.23 -12.13 -14.71
C ASN A 185 -0.74 -11.99 -15.91
N ALA A 186 -0.97 -13.08 -16.65
CA ALA A 186 -1.88 -13.14 -17.79
C ALA A 186 -3.11 -14.03 -17.52
N ASP A 187 -3.23 -14.63 -16.34
CA ASP A 187 -4.34 -15.55 -16.03
C ASP A 187 -5.63 -14.76 -15.75
N PRO A 188 -6.68 -14.90 -16.60
CA PRO A 188 -7.91 -14.15 -16.47
C PRO A 188 -8.72 -14.52 -15.22
N ALA A 189 -8.37 -15.56 -14.46
CA ALA A 189 -8.96 -15.83 -13.14
C ALA A 189 -8.72 -14.65 -12.17
N TYR A 190 -7.59 -13.96 -12.28
CA TYR A 190 -7.23 -12.86 -11.40
C TYR A 190 -7.78 -11.52 -11.89
N ALA A 191 -8.43 -10.77 -10.99
CA ALA A 191 -9.07 -9.49 -11.34
C ALA A 191 -8.06 -8.47 -11.89
N ARG A 192 -6.84 -8.44 -11.33
CA ARG A 192 -5.78 -7.54 -11.79
C ARG A 192 -5.29 -7.89 -13.19
N ALA A 193 -5.22 -9.16 -13.55
CA ALA A 193 -4.86 -9.60 -14.91
C ALA A 193 -5.90 -9.12 -15.93
N ARG A 194 -7.20 -9.27 -15.64
CA ARG A 194 -8.29 -8.73 -16.49
C ARG A 194 -8.25 -7.21 -16.63
N VAL A 195 -7.96 -6.48 -15.54
CA VAL A 195 -7.83 -5.01 -15.62
C VAL A 195 -6.68 -4.61 -16.54
N ARG A 196 -5.55 -5.32 -16.47
CA ARG A 196 -4.36 -5.06 -17.27
C ARG A 196 -4.53 -5.44 -18.74
N ALA A 197 -5.17 -6.58 -19.01
CA ALA A 197 -5.33 -7.13 -20.36
C ALA A 197 -6.50 -6.51 -21.12
N ASP A 198 -7.60 -6.18 -20.42
CA ASP A 198 -8.86 -5.79 -21.07
C ASP A 198 -9.29 -4.37 -20.70
N ALA A 199 -9.43 -4.06 -19.41
CA ALA A 199 -10.09 -2.82 -18.98
C ALA A 199 -9.25 -1.56 -19.25
N LEU A 200 -7.96 -1.57 -18.92
CA LEU A 200 -7.07 -0.44 -19.18
C LEU A 200 -6.88 -0.19 -20.68
N PRO A 201 -6.61 -1.20 -21.52
CA PRO A 201 -6.58 -1.01 -22.97
C PRO A 201 -7.88 -0.43 -23.52
N ALA A 202 -9.04 -0.95 -23.12
CA ALA A 202 -10.33 -0.41 -23.58
C ALA A 202 -10.53 1.07 -23.18
N LEU A 203 -10.09 1.46 -21.98
CA LEU A 203 -10.11 2.87 -21.56
C LEU A 203 -9.14 3.73 -22.36
N VAL A 204 -7.96 3.23 -22.69
CA VAL A 204 -6.97 3.92 -23.53
C VAL A 204 -7.51 4.12 -24.93
N ASP A 205 -8.15 3.09 -25.51
CA ASP A 205 -8.75 3.17 -26.84
C ASP A 205 -9.92 4.17 -26.88
N ALA A 206 -10.75 4.19 -25.83
CA ALA A 206 -11.92 5.07 -25.77
C ALA A 206 -11.59 6.52 -25.37
N LEU A 207 -10.65 6.75 -24.47
CA LEU A 207 -10.39 8.05 -23.82
C LEU A 207 -9.00 8.62 -24.10
N GLY A 208 -8.15 7.86 -24.79
CA GLY A 208 -6.78 8.21 -25.13
C GLY A 208 -5.74 7.76 -24.09
N PRO A 209 -4.44 7.78 -24.47
CA PRO A 209 -3.34 7.25 -23.67
C PRO A 209 -3.13 7.96 -22.32
N GLY A 210 -3.67 9.17 -22.16
CA GLY A 210 -3.58 9.94 -20.92
C GLY A 210 -4.33 9.34 -19.73
N VAL A 211 -5.28 8.41 -19.96
CA VAL A 211 -6.15 7.88 -18.90
C VAL A 211 -5.38 7.21 -17.76
N VAL A 212 -4.33 6.44 -18.06
CA VAL A 212 -3.49 5.76 -17.06
C VAL A 212 -2.83 6.78 -16.12
N ALA A 213 -2.22 7.82 -16.70
CA ALA A 213 -1.59 8.89 -15.94
C ALA A 213 -2.59 9.74 -15.17
N ASN A 214 -3.79 9.96 -15.72
CA ASN A 214 -4.86 10.70 -15.06
C ASN A 214 -5.40 9.95 -13.83
N LEU A 215 -5.58 8.62 -13.92
CA LEU A 215 -5.98 7.78 -12.80
C LEU A 215 -4.94 7.80 -11.68
N ALA A 216 -3.66 7.60 -12.01
CA ALA A 216 -2.58 7.67 -11.03
C ALA A 216 -2.45 9.06 -10.38
N ARG A 217 -2.58 10.14 -11.16
CA ARG A 217 -2.58 11.52 -10.64
C ARG A 217 -3.76 11.76 -9.70
N THR A 218 -4.95 11.26 -10.04
CA THR A 218 -6.14 11.37 -9.18
C THR A 218 -5.93 10.67 -7.85
N ALA A 219 -5.30 9.49 -7.85
CA ALA A 219 -4.93 8.79 -6.63
C ALA A 219 -3.99 9.61 -5.76
N GLY A 220 -2.97 10.24 -6.35
CA GLY A 220 -2.03 11.11 -5.64
C GLY A 220 -2.69 12.34 -5.03
N LEU A 221 -3.61 13.00 -5.75
CA LEU A 221 -4.38 14.14 -5.22
C LEU A 221 -5.25 13.71 -4.03
N LEU A 222 -5.98 12.60 -4.17
CA LEU A 222 -6.80 12.06 -3.08
C LEU A 222 -5.95 11.65 -1.87
N ALA A 223 -4.74 11.13 -2.08
CA ALA A 223 -3.83 10.80 -1.00
C ALA A 223 -3.43 12.05 -0.20
N ALA A 224 -3.10 13.15 -0.88
CA ALA A 224 -2.76 14.42 -0.24
C ALA A 224 -3.95 15.01 0.52
N ASP A 225 -5.14 15.03 -0.08
CA ASP A 225 -6.37 15.50 0.56
C ASP A 225 -6.70 14.67 1.80
N ASN A 226 -6.56 13.34 1.71
CA ASN A 226 -6.79 12.45 2.84
C ASN A 226 -5.81 12.70 3.98
N ALA A 227 -4.52 12.90 3.69
CA ALA A 227 -3.52 13.19 4.71
C ALA A 227 -3.81 14.51 5.44
N ALA A 228 -4.22 15.56 4.71
CA ALA A 228 -4.62 16.82 5.31
C ALA A 228 -5.87 16.68 6.20
N LEU A 229 -6.89 15.95 5.72
CA LEU A 229 -8.10 15.69 6.50
C LEU A 229 -7.86 14.79 7.72
N ASP A 230 -6.94 13.84 7.63
CA ASP A 230 -6.54 13.00 8.77
C ASP A 230 -5.81 13.84 9.82
N ALA A 231 -4.89 14.72 9.44
CA ALA A 231 -4.23 15.64 10.37
C ALA A 231 -5.22 16.59 11.08
N LEU A 232 -6.19 17.13 10.36
CA LEU A 232 -7.26 17.95 10.95
C LEU A 232 -8.13 17.14 11.93
N ALA A 233 -8.42 15.89 11.60
CA ALA A 233 -9.18 15.00 12.46
C ALA A 233 -8.42 14.63 13.72
N ASP A 234 -7.11 14.35 13.65
CA ASP A 234 -6.30 14.03 14.81
C ASP A 234 -6.20 15.21 15.78
N ALA A 235 -6.01 16.43 15.26
CA ALA A 235 -6.06 17.64 16.07
C ALA A 235 -7.43 17.85 16.71
N ALA A 236 -8.51 17.75 15.93
CA ALA A 236 -9.87 17.91 16.43
C ALA A 236 -10.23 16.86 17.48
N LEU A 237 -9.78 15.60 17.32
CA LEU A 237 -9.99 14.53 18.29
C LEU A 237 -9.39 14.87 19.66
N ALA A 238 -8.21 15.49 19.69
CA ALA A 238 -7.59 15.93 20.94
C ALA A 238 -8.44 17.01 21.63
N ASP A 239 -8.97 17.96 20.86
CA ASP A 239 -9.76 19.10 21.37
C ASP A 239 -11.15 18.68 21.88
N VAL A 240 -11.80 17.73 21.21
CA VAL A 240 -13.15 17.29 21.60
C VAL A 240 -13.15 16.21 22.67
N ARG A 241 -12.00 15.68 23.07
CA ARG A 241 -11.92 14.62 24.09
C ARG A 241 -12.31 15.16 25.46
N THR A 242 -13.16 14.42 26.16
CA THR A 242 -13.64 14.76 27.50
C THR A 242 -12.87 13.99 28.57
N ALA A 243 -12.86 14.51 29.82
CA ALA A 243 -12.08 13.94 30.92
C ALA A 243 -12.51 12.51 31.33
N ASP A 244 -13.74 12.12 30.98
CA ASP A 244 -14.32 10.79 31.17
C ASP A 244 -13.95 9.80 30.04
N GLY A 245 -13.07 10.19 29.12
CA GLY A 245 -12.63 9.36 27.99
C GLY A 245 -13.61 9.34 26.80
N GLY A 246 -14.68 10.12 26.88
CA GLY A 246 -15.64 10.35 25.80
C GLY A 246 -15.23 11.44 24.81
N LEU A 247 -16.19 11.82 23.97
CA LEU A 247 -16.09 12.97 23.07
C LEU A 247 -17.24 13.97 23.30
N SER A 248 -16.93 15.26 23.28
CA SER A 248 -17.91 16.37 23.35
C SER A 248 -18.77 16.41 22.09
N VAL A 249 -20.09 16.24 22.25
CA VAL A 249 -21.03 16.32 21.12
C VAL A 249 -21.09 17.72 20.53
N ALA A 250 -21.04 18.76 21.38
CA ALA A 250 -21.04 20.15 20.92
C ALA A 250 -19.79 20.43 20.08
N GLY A 251 -18.61 20.00 20.56
CA GLY A 251 -17.36 20.16 19.81
C GLY A 251 -17.38 19.40 18.47
N LEU A 252 -17.89 18.16 18.47
CA LEU A 252 -18.05 17.39 17.24
C LEU A 252 -19.01 18.07 16.24
N ALA A 253 -20.14 18.62 16.70
CA ALA A 253 -21.15 19.22 15.84
C ALA A 253 -20.64 20.43 15.03
N GLU A 254 -19.68 21.19 15.59
CA GLU A 254 -19.04 22.33 14.92
C GLU A 254 -18.05 21.91 13.82
N LEU A 255 -17.58 20.66 13.83
CA LEU A 255 -16.64 20.17 12.82
C LEU A 255 -17.35 19.95 11.47
N PRO A 256 -16.69 20.25 10.33
CA PRO A 256 -17.15 19.79 9.03
C PRO A 256 -17.35 18.27 9.02
N ALA A 257 -18.39 17.78 8.34
CA ALA A 257 -18.72 16.35 8.34
C ALA A 257 -17.55 15.44 7.93
N ALA A 258 -16.72 15.89 6.98
CA ALA A 258 -15.53 15.17 6.53
C ALA A 258 -14.45 15.01 7.61
N VAL A 259 -14.36 15.94 8.59
CA VAL A 259 -13.45 15.85 9.74
C VAL A 259 -14.12 15.08 10.88
N ARG A 260 -15.37 15.41 11.21
CA ARG A 260 -16.14 14.74 12.27
C ARG A 260 -16.20 13.23 12.09
N THR A 261 -16.54 12.75 10.89
CA THR A 261 -16.61 11.30 10.62
C THR A 261 -15.25 10.60 10.71
N ARG A 262 -14.14 11.32 10.49
CA ARG A 262 -12.78 10.81 10.70
C ARG A 262 -12.43 10.75 12.17
N VAL A 263 -12.77 11.78 12.94
CA VAL A 263 -12.64 11.79 14.42
C VAL A 263 -13.37 10.56 15.01
N LEU A 264 -14.63 10.37 14.63
CA LEU A 264 -15.44 9.24 15.09
C LEU A 264 -14.86 7.88 14.68
N HIS A 265 -14.37 7.77 13.44
CA HIS A 265 -13.72 6.56 12.95
C HIS A 265 -12.41 6.26 13.71
N THR A 266 -11.58 7.26 13.98
CA THR A 266 -10.33 7.09 14.76
C THR A 266 -10.65 6.72 16.20
N TRP A 267 -11.58 7.41 16.86
CA TRP A 267 -11.99 7.09 18.23
C TRP A 267 -12.60 5.69 18.36
N ALA A 268 -13.45 5.27 17.42
CA ALA A 268 -13.98 3.91 17.40
C ALA A 268 -12.88 2.83 17.35
N ARG A 269 -11.77 3.11 16.67
CA ARG A 269 -10.60 2.21 16.64
C ARG A 269 -9.86 2.19 17.98
N GLU A 270 -9.73 3.32 18.65
CA GLU A 270 -9.16 3.39 20.00
C GLU A 270 -9.99 2.58 21.02
N LEU A 271 -11.30 2.54 20.83
CA LEU A 271 -12.20 1.73 21.67
C LEU A 271 -12.03 0.22 21.43
N GLY A 272 -11.38 -0.20 20.34
CA GLY A 272 -11.11 -1.61 20.02
C GLY A 272 -11.78 -2.12 18.74
N ALA A 273 -12.52 -1.28 18.00
CA ALA A 273 -13.08 -1.69 16.72
C ALA A 273 -11.97 -1.92 15.69
N THR A 274 -11.89 -3.14 15.15
CA THR A 274 -10.85 -3.45 14.15
C THR A 274 -11.14 -2.73 12.83
N PRO A 275 -10.10 -2.26 12.10
CA PRO A 275 -10.29 -1.53 10.85
C PRO A 275 -11.06 -2.32 9.78
N ALA A 276 -10.92 -3.65 9.77
CA ALA A 276 -11.59 -4.53 8.83
C ALA A 276 -13.10 -4.68 9.12
N ALA A 277 -13.52 -4.54 10.37
CA ALA A 277 -14.91 -4.70 10.77
C ALA A 277 -15.67 -3.37 10.84
N LEU A 278 -14.96 -2.24 10.99
CA LEU A 278 -15.55 -0.92 11.07
C LEU A 278 -16.02 -0.41 9.69
N SER A 279 -17.25 -0.75 9.32
CA SER A 279 -17.90 -0.27 8.09
C SER A 279 -18.35 1.20 8.15
N HIS A 280 -18.71 1.74 6.98
CA HIS A 280 -19.33 3.07 6.84
C HIS A 280 -20.61 3.22 7.67
N SER A 281 -21.44 2.17 7.77
CA SER A 281 -22.69 2.22 8.53
C SER A 281 -22.47 2.45 10.03
N HIS A 282 -21.39 1.92 10.61
CA HIS A 282 -21.05 2.18 12.01
C HIS A 282 -20.67 3.64 12.23
N VAL A 283 -19.84 4.21 11.34
CA VAL A 283 -19.43 5.63 11.43
C VAL A 283 -20.62 6.55 11.23
N ALA A 284 -21.51 6.24 10.29
CA ALA A 284 -22.75 6.99 10.07
C ALA A 284 -23.69 6.93 11.29
N ALA A 285 -23.79 5.76 11.96
CA ALA A 285 -24.58 5.62 13.18
C ALA A 285 -24.00 6.46 14.34
N LEU A 286 -22.67 6.48 14.51
CA LEU A 286 -22.01 7.39 15.46
C LEU A 286 -22.27 8.86 15.12
N ASP A 287 -22.20 9.23 13.84
CA ASP A 287 -22.45 10.61 13.38
C ASP A 287 -23.89 11.05 13.67
N ALA A 288 -24.84 10.13 13.57
CA ALA A 288 -26.24 10.37 13.89
C ALA A 288 -26.48 10.66 15.37
N LEU A 289 -25.67 10.11 16.30
CA LEU A 289 -25.72 10.48 17.72
C LEU A 289 -25.35 11.95 17.95
N VAL A 290 -24.54 12.53 17.06
CA VAL A 290 -24.13 13.93 17.11
C VAL A 290 -25.20 14.83 16.46
N THR A 291 -25.52 14.55 15.19
CA THR A 291 -26.25 15.47 14.31
C THR A 291 -27.75 15.24 14.25
N GLY A 292 -28.21 14.00 14.51
CA GLY A 292 -29.59 13.57 14.35
C GLY A 292 -30.15 12.96 15.63
N TRP A 293 -29.84 13.54 16.79
CA TRP A 293 -30.28 12.98 18.06
C TRP A 293 -31.76 13.28 18.34
N HIS A 294 -32.52 12.22 18.59
CA HIS A 294 -33.93 12.24 18.94
C HIS A 294 -34.25 11.21 20.05
N GLY A 295 -33.25 10.86 20.87
CA GLY A 295 -33.39 9.87 21.95
C GLY A 295 -33.09 8.43 21.53
N GLN A 296 -32.36 8.19 20.44
CA GLN A 296 -31.98 6.85 20.02
C GLN A 296 -31.09 6.13 21.07
N GLY A 297 -31.15 4.80 21.10
CA GLY A 297 -30.32 3.97 21.98
C GLY A 297 -28.83 3.97 21.62
N PRO A 298 -28.01 3.17 22.33
CA PRO A 298 -26.59 3.03 22.04
C PRO A 298 -26.35 2.47 20.62
N VAL A 299 -25.27 2.92 20.00
CA VAL A 299 -24.73 2.37 18.75
C VAL A 299 -23.76 1.24 19.10
N HIS A 300 -23.97 0.07 18.49
CA HIS A 300 -23.07 -1.07 18.64
C HIS A 300 -21.95 -1.00 17.60
N LEU A 301 -20.71 -1.15 18.07
CA LEU A 301 -19.51 -1.21 17.26
C LEU A 301 -18.98 -2.66 17.21
N PRO A 302 -18.18 -3.00 16.19
CA PRO A 302 -17.46 -4.27 16.16
C PRO A 302 -16.63 -4.49 17.42
N GLY A 303 -16.47 -5.75 17.84
CA GLY A 303 -15.77 -6.08 19.09
C GLY A 303 -16.64 -6.04 20.34
N GLY A 304 -17.95 -5.78 20.21
CA GLY A 304 -18.90 -5.76 21.32
C GLY A 304 -18.94 -4.43 22.07
N HIS A 305 -18.23 -3.41 21.58
CA HIS A 305 -18.25 -2.06 22.14
C HIS A 305 -19.59 -1.38 21.83
N GLN A 306 -20.04 -0.53 22.75
CA GLN A 306 -21.22 0.29 22.56
C GLN A 306 -20.82 1.75 22.71
N VAL A 307 -21.54 2.65 22.07
CA VAL A 307 -21.39 4.09 22.26
C VAL A 307 -22.77 4.69 22.43
N ARG A 308 -22.96 5.49 23.48
CA ARG A 308 -24.20 6.23 23.71
C ARG A 308 -23.94 7.73 23.85
N ARG A 309 -24.96 8.52 23.54
CA ARG A 309 -24.98 9.93 23.91
C ARG A 309 -25.59 10.10 25.30
N GLN A 310 -24.85 10.73 26.21
CA GLN A 310 -25.29 11.01 27.57
C GLN A 310 -24.74 12.36 28.02
N ALA A 311 -25.59 13.23 28.59
CA ALA A 311 -25.20 14.54 29.11
C ALA A 311 -24.37 15.42 28.14
N GLY A 312 -24.59 15.29 26.83
CA GLY A 312 -23.84 16.05 25.82
C GLY A 312 -22.50 15.44 25.41
N HIS A 313 -22.15 14.25 25.90
CA HIS A 313 -20.95 13.51 25.52
C HIS A 313 -21.32 12.22 24.78
N LEU A 314 -20.45 11.75 23.90
CA LEU A 314 -20.43 10.37 23.42
C LEU A 314 -19.55 9.56 24.37
N LEU A 315 -20.09 8.50 24.95
CA LEU A 315 -19.43 7.65 25.93
C LEU A 315 -19.50 6.17 25.49
N PRO A 316 -18.43 5.39 25.72
CA PRO A 316 -18.46 3.94 25.53
C PRO A 316 -19.34 3.23 26.59
#